data_AF-A0A937YRM1-F1
#
_entry.id   AF-A0A937YRM1-F1
#
_cell.length_a   1.000
_cell.length_b   1.000
_cell.length_c   1.000
_cell.angle_alpha   90.00
_cell.angle_beta   90.00
_cell.angle_gamma   90.00
#
_symmetry.space_group_name_H-M   'P 1'
#
loop_
_entity.id
_entity.type
_entity.pdbx_description
1 polymer ?
#
loop_
_entity_poly.entity_id
_entity_poly.type
_entity_poly.pdbx_seq_one_letter_code
_entity_poly.pdbx_strand_id
1 'polypeptide(L)'
;MFRGLELERTGRRLFARSRSEAQTKKVTPEATDEGARQSIDALARAIQQKPKAVDHHSYRLLLRFALINVAGFTLLGVAHGQGWVETVFAADTSGLSIAISLLFLAGLGLAGFRAVRITRELNQVRAFDPLWPSRVRQYLDSVRTRTSSSRAISADALKLRMADRLGTVRHIANGLVLLGLIGTVIGFIQALGGVSATSAGDVESIAPMVGTLIEGMSVALYTTLVGSILNLWLMANYRLLVSGTVSLTAALIDLGERYARD
;
A
#
# COMPACT_ATOMS: atom_id res chain seq x y z
N MET A 1 -49.67 -74.69 27.69
CA MET A 1 -50.19 -75.24 26.42
C MET A 1 -51.33 -74.30 25.97
N PHE A 2 -51.06 -73.11 25.42
CA PHE A 2 -50.90 -72.80 24.00
C PHE A 2 -50.21 -71.41 23.87
N ARG A 3 -48.88 -71.34 23.79
CA ARG A 3 -48.14 -70.07 23.61
C ARG A 3 -46.85 -70.24 22.78
N GLY A 4 -46.90 -71.13 21.79
CA GLY A 4 -45.75 -71.55 20.98
C GLY A 4 -45.97 -71.60 19.47
N LEU A 5 -47.11 -71.16 18.94
CA LEU A 5 -47.45 -71.31 17.51
C LEU A 5 -47.72 -69.99 16.74
N GLU A 6 -47.62 -68.81 17.39
CA GLU A 6 -47.76 -67.51 16.68
C GLU A 6 -46.45 -66.80 16.36
N LEU A 7 -45.32 -67.18 16.98
CA LEU A 7 -44.02 -66.54 16.71
C LEU A 7 -43.35 -67.04 15.41
N GLU A 8 -43.78 -68.18 14.86
CA GLU A 8 -43.15 -68.77 13.67
C GLU A 8 -43.73 -68.27 12.33
N ARG A 9 -44.91 -67.63 12.35
CA ARG A 9 -45.55 -67.08 11.12
C ARG A 9 -45.12 -65.64 10.83
N THR A 10 -44.69 -64.88 11.83
CA THR A 10 -44.28 -63.48 11.68
C THR A 10 -42.83 -63.35 11.19
N GLY A 11 -41.94 -64.28 11.57
CA GLY A 11 -40.54 -64.30 11.10
C GLY A 11 -40.40 -64.63 9.60
N ARG A 12 -41.23 -65.52 9.05
CA ARG A 12 -41.13 -65.92 7.64
C ARG A 12 -41.58 -64.86 6.63
N ARG A 13 -42.42 -63.89 7.02
CA ARG A 13 -42.82 -62.78 6.12
C ARG A 13 -41.80 -61.64 6.07
N LEU A 14 -40.98 -61.45 7.11
CA LEU A 14 -39.92 -60.44 7.12
C LEU A 14 -38.68 -60.88 6.30
N PHE A 15 -38.35 -62.18 6.28
CA PHE A 15 -37.23 -62.70 5.49
C PHE A 15 -37.55 -62.88 3.99
N ALA A 16 -38.82 -62.96 3.59
CA ALA A 16 -39.20 -63.00 2.18
C ALA A 16 -39.11 -61.61 1.51
N ARG A 17 -39.22 -60.51 2.28
CA ARG A 17 -39.12 -59.14 1.76
C ARG A 17 -37.66 -58.66 1.64
N SER A 18 -36.77 -59.11 2.53
CA SER A 18 -35.35 -58.71 2.49
C SER A 18 -34.54 -59.36 1.36
N ARG A 19 -34.94 -60.53 0.84
CA ARG A 19 -34.33 -61.12 -0.36
C ARG A 19 -34.85 -60.52 -1.68
N SER A 20 -36.01 -59.87 -1.68
CA SER A 20 -36.55 -59.20 -2.87
C SER A 20 -35.96 -57.81 -3.11
N GLU A 21 -35.46 -57.13 -2.08
CA GLU A 21 -34.85 -55.79 -2.21
C GLU A 21 -33.31 -55.84 -2.31
N ALA A 22 -32.67 -56.99 -2.03
CA ALA A 22 -31.22 -57.14 -2.11
C ALA A 22 -30.68 -57.47 -3.52
N GLN A 23 -31.53 -57.56 -4.56
CA GLN A 23 -31.04 -57.95 -5.87
C GLN A 23 -31.81 -57.33 -7.05
N THR A 24 -31.89 -55.99 -7.11
CA THR A 24 -31.85 -55.28 -8.42
C THR A 24 -31.42 -53.81 -8.29
N LYS A 25 -30.29 -53.53 -7.63
CA LYS A 25 -29.45 -52.41 -8.09
C LYS A 25 -28.26 -53.00 -8.82
N LYS A 26 -28.54 -53.51 -10.01
CA LYS A 26 -27.54 -53.80 -11.02
C LYS A 26 -26.85 -52.44 -11.26
N VAL A 27 -25.70 -52.22 -10.63
CA VAL A 27 -24.82 -51.11 -11.01
C VAL A 27 -24.37 -51.47 -12.41
N THR A 28 -25.09 -50.94 -13.39
CA THR A 28 -24.73 -51.02 -14.80
C THR A 28 -23.29 -50.52 -14.92
N PRO A 29 -22.39 -51.21 -15.66
CA PRO A 29 -20.99 -50.78 -15.81
C PRO A 29 -20.88 -49.34 -16.36
N GLU A 30 -21.94 -48.89 -17.02
CA GLU A 30 -22.13 -47.52 -17.53
C GLU A 30 -22.09 -46.43 -16.45
N ALA A 31 -22.71 -46.64 -15.28
CA ALA A 31 -22.85 -45.58 -14.27
C ALA A 31 -21.54 -45.26 -13.51
N THR A 32 -20.63 -46.24 -13.45
CA THR A 32 -19.30 -46.06 -12.83
C THR A 32 -18.32 -45.41 -13.80
N ASP A 33 -18.46 -45.71 -15.09
CA ASP A 33 -17.69 -45.10 -16.17
C ASP A 33 -18.13 -43.64 -16.42
N GLU A 34 -19.41 -43.33 -16.27
CA GLU A 34 -19.94 -41.96 -16.43
C GLU A 34 -19.50 -41.03 -15.30
N GLY A 35 -19.49 -41.49 -14.03
CA GLY A 35 -18.96 -40.74 -12.90
C GLY A 35 -17.43 -40.55 -12.96
N ALA A 36 -16.70 -41.57 -13.45
CA ALA A 36 -15.26 -41.48 -13.69
C ALA A 36 -14.95 -40.51 -14.84
N ARG A 37 -15.70 -40.56 -15.95
CA ARG A 37 -15.60 -39.62 -17.07
C ARG A 37 -15.94 -38.19 -16.65
N GLN A 38 -16.98 -37.97 -15.85
CA GLN A 38 -17.30 -36.64 -15.30
C GLN A 38 -16.19 -36.12 -14.38
N SER A 39 -15.58 -36.99 -13.58
CA SER A 39 -14.46 -36.64 -12.70
C SER A 39 -13.19 -36.34 -13.50
N ILE A 40 -12.91 -37.11 -14.55
CA ILE A 40 -11.80 -36.89 -15.47
C ILE A 40 -12.03 -35.63 -16.30
N ASP A 41 -13.25 -35.35 -16.73
CA ASP A 41 -13.62 -34.13 -17.46
C ASP A 41 -13.59 -32.90 -16.54
N ALA A 42 -13.93 -33.05 -15.26
CA ALA A 42 -13.80 -32.00 -14.26
C ALA A 42 -12.32 -31.74 -13.95
N LEU A 43 -11.50 -32.78 -13.83
CA LEU A 43 -10.05 -32.68 -13.64
C LEU A 43 -9.37 -32.12 -14.89
N ALA A 44 -9.77 -32.53 -16.09
CA ALA A 44 -9.28 -32.01 -17.36
C ALA A 44 -9.68 -30.54 -17.55
N ARG A 45 -10.89 -30.14 -17.13
CA ARG A 45 -11.30 -28.73 -17.06
C ARG A 45 -10.49 -27.94 -16.03
N ALA A 46 -10.18 -28.52 -14.86
CA ALA A 46 -9.33 -27.89 -13.85
C ALA A 46 -7.88 -27.73 -14.30
N ILE A 47 -7.34 -28.69 -15.08
CA ILE A 47 -6.00 -28.64 -15.67
C ILE A 47 -5.97 -27.68 -16.88
N GLN A 48 -7.07 -27.56 -17.64
CA GLN A 48 -7.23 -26.61 -18.74
C GLN A 48 -7.54 -25.18 -18.28
N GLN A 49 -7.84 -24.94 -17.00
CA GLN A 49 -7.83 -23.59 -16.44
C GLN A 49 -6.39 -23.07 -16.51
N LYS A 50 -6.08 -22.38 -17.62
CA LYS A 50 -4.83 -21.64 -17.82
C LYS A 50 -4.50 -20.91 -16.52
N PRO A 51 -3.27 -21.02 -15.99
CA PRO A 51 -2.87 -20.26 -14.82
C PRO A 51 -3.23 -18.80 -15.09
N LYS A 52 -4.10 -18.24 -14.24
CA LYS A 52 -4.67 -16.91 -14.37
C LYS A 52 -3.51 -15.95 -14.66
N ALA A 53 -3.44 -15.44 -15.88
CA ALA A 53 -2.29 -14.68 -16.36
C ALA A 53 -1.94 -13.60 -15.33
N VAL A 54 -0.68 -13.54 -14.90
CA VAL A 54 -0.20 -12.55 -13.94
C VAL A 54 -0.59 -11.17 -14.46
N ASP A 55 -1.52 -10.53 -13.76
CA ASP A 55 -2.21 -9.35 -14.24
C ASP A 55 -1.20 -8.18 -14.36
N HIS A 56 -0.87 -7.76 -15.58
CA HIS A 56 0.17 -6.76 -15.89
C HIS A 56 -0.05 -5.39 -15.21
N HIS A 57 -1.22 -5.17 -14.60
CA HIS A 57 -1.56 -3.93 -13.91
C HIS A 57 -0.95 -3.82 -12.50
N SER A 58 -0.46 -4.92 -11.94
CA SER A 58 0.11 -5.02 -10.58
C SER A 58 1.35 -4.17 -10.34
N TYR A 59 2.18 -3.93 -11.35
CA TYR A 59 3.45 -3.21 -11.20
C TYR A 59 3.38 -1.74 -11.60
N ARG A 60 2.24 -1.25 -12.11
CA ARG A 60 2.11 0.12 -12.63
C ARG A 60 2.31 1.18 -11.56
N LEU A 61 1.87 0.92 -10.32
CA LEU A 61 2.07 1.85 -9.20
C LEU A 61 3.55 1.97 -8.85
N LEU A 62 4.23 0.82 -8.69
CA LEU A 62 5.68 0.79 -8.43
C LEU A 62 6.48 1.40 -9.58
N LEU A 63 6.07 1.17 -10.82
CA LEU A 63 6.73 1.73 -11.99
C LEU A 63 6.59 3.26 -12.04
N ARG A 64 5.40 3.81 -11.76
CA ARG A 64 5.20 5.27 -11.63
C ARG A 64 6.00 5.86 -10.48
N PHE A 65 6.02 5.17 -9.33
CA PHE A 65 6.82 5.59 -8.19
C PHE A 65 8.32 5.58 -8.52
N ALA A 66 8.81 4.51 -9.14
CA ALA A 66 10.20 4.42 -9.59
C ALA A 66 10.52 5.52 -10.60
N LEU A 67 9.65 5.76 -11.58
CA LEU A 67 9.85 6.79 -12.60
C LEU A 67 9.96 8.20 -11.98
N ILE A 68 9.07 8.56 -11.06
CA ILE A 68 9.15 9.86 -10.36
C ILE A 68 10.45 9.99 -9.57
N ASN A 69 10.87 8.94 -8.86
CA ASN A 69 12.10 9.01 -8.08
C ASN A 69 13.36 9.00 -8.95
N VAL A 70 13.40 8.23 -10.03
CA VAL A 70 14.49 8.28 -11.01
C VAL A 70 14.58 9.67 -11.63
N ALA A 71 13.45 10.28 -12.02
CA ALA A 71 13.44 11.64 -12.54
C ALA A 71 13.98 12.64 -11.51
N GLY A 72 13.52 12.55 -10.25
CA GLY A 72 13.99 13.40 -9.17
C GLY A 72 15.49 13.22 -8.86
N PHE A 73 15.98 11.98 -8.80
CA PHE A 73 17.41 11.70 -8.61
C PHE A 73 18.25 12.15 -9.80
N THR A 74 17.73 12.06 -11.02
CA THR A 74 18.41 12.56 -12.22
C THR A 74 18.55 14.08 -12.16
N LEU A 75 17.47 14.80 -11.80
CA LEU A 75 17.51 16.25 -11.60
C LEU A 75 18.49 16.63 -10.49
N LEU A 76 18.50 15.91 -9.37
CA LEU A 76 19.45 16.10 -8.28
C LEU A 76 20.90 15.85 -8.74
N GLY A 77 21.13 14.81 -9.54
CA GLY A 77 22.43 14.51 -10.12
C GLY A 77 22.93 15.59 -11.08
N VAL A 78 22.04 16.17 -11.90
CA VAL A 78 22.36 17.32 -12.76
C VAL A 78 22.69 18.55 -11.91
N ALA A 79 21.90 18.84 -10.88
CA ALA A 79 22.14 19.96 -9.98
C ALA A 79 23.49 19.82 -9.24
N HIS A 80 23.84 18.60 -8.83
CA HIS A 80 25.15 18.29 -8.24
C HIS A 80 26.28 18.47 -9.25
N GLY A 81 26.13 17.99 -10.49
CA GLY A 81 27.12 18.21 -11.55
C GLY A 81 27.36 19.68 -11.90
N GLN A 82 26.39 20.56 -11.61
CA GLN A 82 26.52 22.02 -11.76
C GLN A 82 27.07 22.73 -10.50
N GLY A 83 27.34 22.00 -9.41
CA GLY A 83 27.83 22.57 -8.15
C GLY A 83 26.76 23.26 -7.31
N TRP A 84 25.48 23.20 -7.69
CA TRP A 84 24.40 23.88 -6.96
C TRP A 84 24.17 23.26 -5.58
N VAL A 85 24.32 21.95 -5.48
CA VAL A 85 24.13 21.22 -4.22
C VAL A 85 25.22 21.62 -3.21
N GLU A 86 26.47 21.67 -3.65
CA GLU A 86 27.60 22.13 -2.87
C GLU A 86 27.45 23.58 -2.45
N THR A 87 26.98 24.44 -3.36
CA THR A 87 26.72 25.86 -3.06
C THR A 87 25.68 26.01 -1.94
N VAL A 88 24.60 25.25 -1.99
CA VAL A 88 23.55 25.24 -0.96
C VAL A 88 24.11 24.82 0.40
N PHE A 89 24.86 23.71 0.45
CA PHE A 89 25.40 23.20 1.72
C PHE A 89 26.55 24.04 2.26
N ALA A 90 27.35 24.66 1.39
CA ALA A 90 28.43 25.57 1.80
C ALA A 90 27.89 26.91 2.31
N ALA A 91 26.81 27.42 1.71
CA ALA A 91 26.17 28.66 2.15
C ALA A 91 25.37 28.50 3.44
N ASP A 92 24.90 27.30 3.77
CA ASP A 92 24.12 27.05 4.97
C ASP A 92 24.98 26.72 6.20
N THR A 93 25.41 27.76 6.91
CA THR A 93 26.15 27.60 8.18
C THR A 93 25.28 27.12 9.34
N SER A 94 23.95 27.16 9.23
CA SER A 94 23.03 26.70 10.28
C SER A 94 22.90 25.17 10.34
N GLY A 95 23.25 24.47 9.25
CA GLY A 95 23.08 23.03 9.11
C GLY A 95 21.63 22.55 8.89
N LEU A 96 20.68 23.47 8.71
CA LEU A 96 19.27 23.12 8.50
C LEU A 96 19.04 22.37 7.19
N SER A 97 19.76 22.68 6.13
CA SER A 97 19.68 22.02 4.82
C SER A 97 20.04 20.54 4.94
N ILE A 98 20.98 20.20 5.83
CA ILE A 98 21.32 18.80 6.15
C ILE A 98 20.14 18.15 6.86
N ALA A 99 19.56 18.80 7.88
CA ALA A 99 18.40 18.29 8.60
C ALA A 99 17.18 18.07 7.67
N ILE A 100 16.90 19.01 6.78
CA ILE A 100 15.84 18.91 5.76
C ILE A 100 16.12 17.74 4.82
N SER A 101 17.37 17.58 4.36
CA SER A 101 17.77 16.48 3.48
C SER A 101 17.62 15.11 4.14
N LEU A 102 18.03 14.98 5.41
CA LEU A 102 17.85 13.75 6.18
C LEU A 102 16.37 13.41 6.41
N LEU A 103 15.56 14.42 6.74
CA LEU A 103 14.13 14.25 6.92
C LEU A 103 13.45 13.84 5.61
N PHE A 104 13.88 14.40 4.48
CA PHE A 104 13.42 14.01 3.16
C PHE A 104 13.76 12.55 2.85
N LEU A 105 15.00 12.11 3.10
CA LEU A 105 15.40 10.71 2.89
C LEU A 105 14.59 9.75 3.75
N ALA A 106 14.33 10.10 5.01
CA ALA A 106 13.45 9.31 5.88
C ALA A 106 12.02 9.22 5.34
N GLY A 107 11.46 10.35 4.88
CA GLY A 107 10.15 10.42 4.24
C GLY A 107 10.07 9.59 2.96
N LEU A 108 11.11 9.67 2.11
CA LEU A 108 11.21 8.92 0.88
C LEU A 108 11.33 7.41 1.13
N GLY A 109 12.14 7.00 2.11
CA GLY A 109 12.26 5.61 2.55
C GLY A 109 10.93 5.05 3.07
N LEU A 110 10.23 5.82 3.90
CA LEU A 110 8.89 5.45 4.38
C LEU A 110 7.90 5.33 3.21
N ALA A 111 7.89 6.28 2.28
CA ALA A 111 7.03 6.23 1.09
C ALA A 111 7.33 4.99 0.24
N GLY A 112 8.61 4.65 0.03
CA GLY A 112 9.02 3.45 -0.69
C GLY A 112 8.55 2.15 -0.01
N PHE A 113 8.75 2.04 1.30
CA PHE A 113 8.27 0.90 2.07
C PHE A 113 6.75 0.73 1.97
N ARG A 114 6.01 1.83 2.09
CA ARG A 114 4.54 1.83 1.95
C ARG A 114 4.10 1.46 0.53
N ALA A 115 4.76 1.97 -0.50
CA ALA A 115 4.46 1.64 -1.90
C ALA A 115 4.63 0.13 -2.20
N VAL A 116 5.70 -0.48 -1.70
CA VAL A 116 5.92 -1.94 -1.81
C VAL A 116 4.84 -2.72 -1.06
N ARG A 117 4.48 -2.30 0.16
CA ARG A 117 3.43 -2.94 0.95
C ARG A 117 2.07 -2.90 0.25
N ILE A 118 1.63 -1.72 -0.21
CA ILE A 118 0.35 -1.54 -0.94
C ILE A 118 0.34 -2.41 -2.19
N THR A 119 1.44 -2.46 -2.94
CA THR A 119 1.52 -3.25 -4.16
C THR A 119 1.42 -4.76 -3.86
N ARG A 120 2.11 -5.24 -2.82
CA ARG A 120 2.00 -6.64 -2.38
C ARG A 120 0.58 -7.00 -1.95
N GLU A 121 -0.08 -6.13 -1.17
CA GLU A 121 -1.46 -6.33 -0.73
C GLU A 121 -2.44 -6.33 -1.93
N LEU A 122 -2.28 -5.39 -2.87
CA LEU A 122 -3.10 -5.33 -4.09
C LEU A 122 -2.95 -6.59 -4.95
N ASN A 123 -1.73 -7.11 -5.07
CA ASN A 123 -1.48 -8.33 -5.83
C ASN A 123 -2.12 -9.55 -5.16
N GLN A 124 -2.12 -9.63 -3.83
CA GLN A 124 -2.79 -10.71 -3.09
C GLN A 124 -4.30 -10.68 -3.25
N VAL A 125 -4.90 -9.49 -3.29
CA VAL A 125 -6.36 -9.33 -3.49
C VAL A 125 -6.76 -9.69 -4.92
N ARG A 126 -5.97 -9.30 -5.93
CA ARG A 126 -6.28 -9.59 -7.34
C ARG A 126 -5.99 -11.04 -7.74
N ALA A 127 -4.90 -11.61 -7.21
CA ALA A 127 -4.55 -13.01 -7.38
C ALA A 127 -5.35 -13.94 -6.44
N PHE A 128 -6.41 -13.42 -5.80
CA PHE A 128 -7.26 -14.23 -4.94
C PHE A 128 -7.81 -15.44 -5.71
N ASP A 129 -7.45 -16.61 -5.23
CA ASP A 129 -7.96 -17.90 -5.64
C ASP A 129 -8.80 -18.46 -4.47
N PRO A 130 -10.11 -18.72 -4.66
CA PRO A 130 -10.97 -19.31 -3.63
C PRO A 130 -10.46 -20.64 -3.07
N LEU A 131 -9.68 -21.38 -3.85
CA LEU A 131 -9.23 -22.73 -3.52
C LEU A 131 -8.01 -22.77 -2.59
N TRP A 132 -7.25 -21.67 -2.49
CA TRP A 132 -6.04 -21.61 -1.67
C TRP A 132 -6.25 -20.84 -0.35
N PRO A 133 -5.77 -21.36 0.80
CA PRO A 133 -5.88 -20.66 2.08
C PRO A 133 -4.98 -19.41 2.07
N SER A 134 -5.60 -18.23 2.08
CA SER A 134 -4.91 -16.93 2.10
C SER A 134 -5.45 -16.03 3.22
N ARG A 135 -4.66 -15.05 3.66
CA ARG A 135 -5.12 -14.02 4.63
C ARG A 135 -6.35 -13.26 4.14
N VAL A 136 -6.50 -13.13 2.83
CA VAL A 136 -7.68 -12.52 2.18
C VAL A 136 -8.92 -13.39 2.41
N ARG A 137 -8.80 -14.73 2.32
CA ARG A 137 -9.91 -15.65 2.64
C ARG A 137 -10.36 -15.54 4.09
N GLN A 138 -9.43 -15.44 5.04
CA GLN A 138 -9.78 -15.30 6.47
C GLN A 138 -10.52 -13.98 6.75
N TYR A 139 -10.15 -12.89 6.06
CA TYR A 139 -10.90 -11.63 6.12
C TYR A 139 -12.28 -11.78 5.46
N LEU A 140 -12.37 -12.38 4.27
CA LEU A 140 -13.63 -12.60 3.56
C LEU A 140 -14.60 -13.49 4.35
N ASP A 141 -14.13 -14.58 4.95
CA ASP A 141 -14.95 -15.45 5.80
C ASP A 141 -15.50 -14.71 7.03
N SER A 142 -14.73 -13.77 7.60
CA SER A 142 -15.18 -12.93 8.71
C SER A 142 -16.23 -11.87 8.32
N VAL A 143 -16.32 -11.57 7.02
CA VAL A 143 -17.22 -10.57 6.43
C VAL A 143 -18.43 -11.23 5.75
N ARG A 144 -18.34 -12.52 5.38
CA ARG A 144 -19.38 -13.30 4.67
C ARG A 144 -20.70 -13.36 5.40
N THR A 145 -20.67 -13.47 6.72
CA THR A 145 -21.89 -13.56 7.57
C THR A 145 -22.44 -12.19 7.99
N ARG A 146 -21.79 -11.08 7.56
CA ARG A 146 -22.16 -9.73 7.99
C ARG A 146 -23.12 -9.05 7.02
N THR A 147 -24.13 -8.35 7.55
CA THR A 147 -25.07 -7.52 6.78
C THR A 147 -24.36 -6.47 5.94
N SER A 148 -24.91 -6.09 4.78
CA SER A 148 -24.36 -5.06 3.87
C SER A 148 -23.95 -3.75 4.57
N SER A 149 -24.74 -3.29 5.54
CA SER A 149 -24.40 -2.11 6.38
C SER A 149 -23.11 -2.30 7.20
N SER A 150 -22.92 -3.48 7.81
CA SER A 150 -21.73 -3.80 8.61
C SER A 150 -20.46 -3.95 7.76
N ARG A 151 -20.61 -4.38 6.49
CA ARG A 151 -19.53 -4.43 5.50
C ARG A 151 -19.07 -3.02 5.09
N ALA A 152 -20.01 -2.11 4.86
CA ALA A 152 -19.71 -0.71 4.54
C ALA A 152 -18.93 -0.02 5.68
N ILE A 153 -19.35 -0.19 6.93
CA ILE A 153 -18.63 0.35 8.11
C ILE A 153 -17.20 -0.19 8.18
N SER A 154 -17.02 -1.48 7.91
CA SER A 154 -15.68 -2.11 7.91
C SER A 154 -14.78 -1.57 6.79
N ALA A 155 -15.34 -1.31 5.61
CA ALA A 155 -14.63 -0.72 4.49
C ALA A 155 -14.20 0.73 4.77
N ASP A 156 -15.07 1.53 5.39
CA ASP A 156 -14.74 2.91 5.76
C ASP A 156 -13.69 2.96 6.87
N ALA A 157 -13.77 2.08 7.87
CA ALA A 157 -12.73 1.93 8.88
C ALA A 157 -11.37 1.55 8.26
N LEU A 158 -11.35 0.73 7.22
CA LEU A 158 -10.13 0.40 6.47
C LEU A 158 -9.57 1.62 5.73
N LYS A 159 -10.41 2.39 5.04
CA LYS A 159 -10.01 3.64 4.36
C LYS A 159 -9.37 4.61 5.35
N LEU A 160 -9.99 4.81 6.51
CA LEU A 160 -9.48 5.65 7.59
C LEU A 160 -8.09 5.20 8.06
N ARG A 161 -7.91 3.91 8.35
CA ARG A 161 -6.60 3.35 8.78
C ARG A 161 -5.52 3.51 7.71
N MET A 162 -5.87 3.39 6.43
CA MET A 162 -4.91 3.58 5.34
C MET A 162 -4.55 5.06 5.16
N ALA A 163 -5.55 5.95 5.20
CA ALA A 163 -5.34 7.39 5.13
C ALA A 163 -4.44 7.89 6.27
N ASP A 164 -4.66 7.40 7.50
CA ASP A 164 -3.82 7.69 8.66
C ASP A 164 -2.35 7.30 8.44
N ARG A 165 -2.10 6.06 7.99
CA ARG A 165 -0.74 5.57 7.70
C ARG A 165 -0.02 6.35 6.61
N LEU A 166 -0.75 6.80 5.59
CA LEU A 166 -0.21 7.66 4.53
C LEU A 166 -0.01 9.09 5.06
N GLY A 167 -0.81 9.52 6.03
CA GLY A 167 -0.72 10.80 6.70
C GLY A 167 0.67 11.09 7.24
N THR A 168 1.39 10.10 7.78
CA THR A 168 2.78 10.27 8.25
C THR A 168 3.71 10.81 7.16
N VAL A 169 3.61 10.31 5.92
CA VAL A 169 4.45 10.78 4.80
C VAL A 169 4.13 12.23 4.46
N ARG A 170 2.84 12.60 4.48
CA ARG A 170 2.40 13.99 4.27
C ARG A 170 2.88 14.92 5.39
N HIS A 171 2.83 14.47 6.64
CA HIS A 171 3.34 15.26 7.77
C HIS A 171 4.83 15.54 7.64
N ILE A 172 5.62 14.55 7.22
CA ILE A 172 7.05 14.73 6.93
C ILE A 172 7.24 15.76 5.81
N ALA A 173 6.50 15.65 4.69
CA ALA A 173 6.59 16.58 3.57
C ALA A 173 6.30 18.03 3.99
N ASN A 174 5.21 18.25 4.73
CA ASN A 174 4.89 19.57 5.27
C ASN A 174 5.95 20.08 6.26
N GLY A 175 6.58 19.17 7.02
CA GLY A 175 7.70 19.46 7.91
C GLY A 175 8.93 20.00 7.18
N LEU A 176 9.19 19.56 5.94
CA LEU A 176 10.29 20.08 5.12
C LEU A 176 10.11 21.58 4.81
N VAL A 177 8.88 21.99 4.50
CA VAL A 177 8.56 23.41 4.26
C VAL A 177 8.67 24.20 5.55
N LEU A 178 8.15 23.66 6.66
CA LEU A 178 8.22 24.32 7.96
C LEU A 178 9.68 24.53 8.40
N LEU A 179 10.54 23.53 8.22
CA LEU A 179 11.97 23.66 8.47
C LEU A 179 12.62 24.70 7.54
N GLY A 180 12.21 24.77 6.27
CA GLY A 180 12.68 25.82 5.36
C GLY A 180 12.31 27.22 5.85
N LEU A 181 11.07 27.41 6.33
CA LEU A 181 10.61 28.66 6.94
C LEU A 181 11.32 28.97 8.26
N ILE A 182 11.66 27.96 9.07
CA ILE A 182 12.51 28.18 10.24
C ILE A 182 13.89 28.68 9.79
N GLY A 183 14.42 28.15 8.69
CA GLY A 183 15.67 28.60 8.11
C GLY A 183 15.64 30.05 7.62
N THR A 184 14.50 30.57 7.15
CA THR A 184 14.41 32.01 6.84
C THR A 184 14.56 32.86 8.09
N VAL A 185 13.90 32.48 9.18
CA VAL A 185 13.98 33.19 10.45
C VAL A 185 15.41 33.17 10.97
N ILE A 186 16.08 32.00 10.95
CA ILE A 186 17.47 31.88 11.39
C ILE A 186 18.41 32.69 10.49
N GLY A 187 18.26 32.62 9.17
CA GLY A 187 19.07 33.39 8.23
C GLY A 187 18.90 34.90 8.42
N PHE A 188 17.67 35.38 8.68
CA PHE A 188 17.45 36.79 9.03
C PHE A 188 18.09 37.18 10.36
N ILE A 189 18.03 36.32 11.37
CA ILE A 189 18.71 36.56 12.66
C ILE A 189 20.23 36.68 12.44
N GLN A 190 20.82 35.81 11.63
CA GLN A 190 22.25 35.86 11.31
C GLN A 190 22.61 37.11 10.50
N ALA A 191 21.78 37.48 9.52
CA ALA A 191 21.98 38.65 8.68
C ALA A 191 21.98 39.96 9.50
N LEU A 192 21.04 40.07 10.44
CA LEU A 192 20.91 41.24 11.31
C LEU A 192 21.91 41.23 12.47
N GLY A 193 22.44 40.08 12.86
CA GLY A 193 23.43 39.95 13.92
C GLY A 193 24.74 40.69 13.63
N GLY A 194 25.08 40.89 12.36
CA GLY A 194 26.25 41.69 11.94
C GLY A 194 26.02 43.21 11.94
N VAL A 195 24.76 43.67 12.03
CA VAL A 195 24.41 45.09 11.89
C VAL A 195 24.47 45.80 13.24
N SER A 196 25.41 46.72 13.39
CA SER A 196 25.55 47.55 14.59
C SER A 196 25.33 49.02 14.28
N ALA A 197 24.36 49.66 14.94
CA ALA A 197 24.04 51.07 14.74
C ALA A 197 25.22 52.01 15.12
N THR A 198 26.04 51.61 16.08
CA THR A 198 27.18 52.42 16.57
C THR A 198 28.36 52.45 15.59
N SER A 199 28.54 51.39 14.81
CA SER A 199 29.62 51.28 13.82
C SER A 199 29.18 51.74 12.43
N ALA A 200 27.89 51.99 12.21
CA ALA A 200 27.32 52.30 10.91
C ALA A 200 27.89 53.54 10.21
N GLY A 201 28.55 54.44 10.96
CA GLY A 201 29.24 55.61 10.41
C GLY A 201 30.70 55.36 9.97
N ASP A 202 31.27 54.20 10.30
CA ASP A 202 32.64 53.82 9.97
C ASP A 202 32.68 53.03 8.65
N VAL A 203 33.36 53.60 7.64
CA VAL A 203 33.48 53.01 6.30
C VAL A 203 34.19 51.66 6.33
N GLU A 204 35.14 51.44 7.25
CA GLU A 204 35.86 50.17 7.37
C GLU A 204 34.94 49.04 7.87
N SER A 205 33.87 49.37 8.60
CA SER A 205 32.90 48.41 9.12
C SER A 205 31.80 48.04 8.12
N ILE A 206 31.66 48.79 7.02
CA ILE A 206 30.58 48.56 6.03
C ILE A 206 30.77 47.24 5.29
N ALA A 207 31.99 46.97 4.80
CA ALA A 207 32.29 45.73 4.08
C ALA A 207 31.97 44.46 4.90
N PRO A 208 32.43 44.33 6.17
CA PRO A 208 32.08 43.17 6.98
C PRO A 208 30.57 43.09 7.30
N MET A 209 29.89 44.21 7.55
CA MET A 209 28.43 44.22 7.75
C MET A 209 27.67 43.68 6.53
N VAL A 210 28.05 44.10 5.33
CA VAL A 210 27.45 43.60 4.08
C VAL A 210 27.72 42.10 3.91
N GLY A 211 28.91 41.63 4.28
CA GLY A 211 29.25 40.21 4.30
C GLY A 211 28.29 39.38 5.15
N THR A 212 28.07 39.78 6.42
CA THR A 212 27.15 39.06 7.32
C THR A 212 25.70 39.09 6.82
N LEU A 213 25.27 40.23 6.27
CA LEU A 213 23.95 40.38 5.65
C LEU A 213 23.74 39.40 4.49
N ILE A 214 24.72 39.31 3.57
CA ILE A 214 24.67 38.41 2.42
C ILE A 214 24.68 36.95 2.89
N GLU A 215 25.52 36.63 3.87
CA GLU A 215 25.61 35.27 4.43
C GLU A 215 24.26 34.83 5.00
N GLY A 216 23.67 35.60 5.93
CA GLY A 216 22.39 35.25 6.54
C GLY A 216 21.23 35.23 5.52
N MET A 217 21.25 36.13 4.54
CA MET A 217 20.29 36.08 3.43
C MET A 217 20.43 34.81 2.58
N SER A 218 21.66 34.37 2.31
CA SER A 218 21.92 33.15 1.55
C SER A 218 21.40 31.91 2.27
N VAL A 219 21.63 31.80 3.58
CA VAL A 219 21.08 30.74 4.44
C VAL A 219 19.55 30.70 4.29
N ALA A 220 18.89 31.84 4.49
CA ALA A 220 17.43 31.95 4.41
C ALA A 220 16.86 31.49 3.05
N LEU A 221 17.47 31.94 1.95
CA LEU A 221 17.00 31.62 0.60
C LEU A 221 17.21 30.14 0.27
N TYR A 222 18.40 29.60 0.58
CA TYR A 222 18.72 28.22 0.24
C TYR A 222 17.93 27.21 1.08
N THR A 223 17.78 27.41 2.40
CA THR A 223 16.99 26.49 3.24
C THR A 223 15.53 26.44 2.80
N THR A 224 14.97 27.58 2.37
CA THR A 224 13.59 27.68 1.86
C THR A 224 13.43 26.95 0.54
N LEU A 225 14.38 27.15 -0.37
CA LEU A 225 14.39 26.53 -1.69
C LEU A 225 14.46 25.00 -1.54
N VAL A 226 15.39 24.50 -0.73
CA VAL A 226 15.58 23.06 -0.47
C VAL A 226 14.32 22.48 0.16
N GLY A 227 13.78 23.10 1.22
CA GLY A 227 12.55 22.64 1.88
C GLY A 227 11.36 22.55 0.91
N SER A 228 11.20 23.54 0.04
CA SER A 228 10.10 23.61 -0.93
C SER A 228 10.22 22.58 -2.04
N ILE A 229 11.41 22.44 -2.65
CA ILE A 229 11.67 21.48 -3.72
C ILE A 229 11.53 20.04 -3.21
N LEU A 230 12.13 19.72 -2.06
CA LEU A 230 12.05 18.38 -1.48
C LEU A 230 10.62 18.04 -1.02
N ASN A 231 9.86 19.01 -0.50
CA ASN A 231 8.43 18.84 -0.24
C ASN A 231 7.65 18.52 -1.52
N LEU A 232 7.88 19.26 -2.61
CA LEU A 232 7.20 19.02 -3.88
C LEU A 232 7.45 17.59 -4.37
N TRP A 233 8.70 17.13 -4.32
CA TRP A 233 9.06 15.77 -4.70
C TRP A 233 8.41 14.72 -3.79
N LEU A 234 8.46 14.89 -2.47
CA LEU A 234 7.84 13.94 -1.54
C LEU A 234 6.31 13.93 -1.65
N MET A 235 5.69 15.09 -1.91
CA MET A 235 4.25 15.22 -2.12
C MET A 235 3.80 14.54 -3.43
N ALA A 236 4.61 14.62 -4.50
CA ALA A 236 4.35 13.88 -5.74
C ALA A 236 4.31 12.36 -5.49
N ASN A 237 5.27 11.84 -4.71
CA ASN A 237 5.26 10.46 -4.25
C ASN A 237 4.03 10.13 -3.42
N TYR A 238 3.70 10.95 -2.42
CA TYR A 238 2.50 10.77 -1.58
C TYR A 238 1.22 10.69 -2.42
N ARG A 239 1.03 11.55 -3.43
CA ARG A 239 -0.15 11.52 -4.31
C ARG A 239 -0.29 10.19 -5.05
N LEU A 240 0.83 9.60 -5.51
CA LEU A 240 0.81 8.27 -6.10
C LEU A 240 0.34 7.21 -5.09
N LEU A 241 0.89 7.24 -3.86
CA LEU A 241 0.49 6.29 -2.81
C LEU A 241 -1.01 6.39 -2.50
N VAL A 242 -1.57 7.60 -2.42
CA VAL A 242 -3.01 7.81 -2.20
C VAL A 242 -3.83 7.15 -3.31
N SER A 243 -3.46 7.35 -4.58
CA SER A 243 -4.14 6.72 -5.72
C SER A 243 -4.06 5.18 -5.66
N GLY A 244 -2.92 4.63 -5.24
CA GLY A 244 -2.74 3.19 -5.02
C GLY A 244 -3.65 2.64 -3.92
N THR A 245 -3.74 3.32 -2.79
CA THR A 245 -4.61 2.97 -1.67
C THR A 245 -6.10 2.97 -2.05
N VAL A 246 -6.54 3.96 -2.82
CA VAL A 246 -7.92 4.02 -3.34
C VAL A 246 -8.21 2.82 -4.22
N SER A 247 -7.29 2.47 -5.11
CA SER A 247 -7.42 1.31 -6.00
C SER A 247 -7.47 -0.01 -5.22
N LEU A 248 -6.65 -0.15 -4.16
CA LEU A 248 -6.66 -1.32 -3.26
C LEU A 248 -7.98 -1.44 -2.51
N THR A 249 -8.47 -0.35 -1.95
CA THR A 249 -9.74 -0.33 -1.22
C THR A 249 -10.90 -0.72 -2.15
N ALA A 250 -10.94 -0.17 -3.37
CA ALA A 250 -11.96 -0.49 -4.36
C ALA A 250 -11.93 -1.99 -4.73
N ALA A 251 -10.74 -2.55 -4.97
CA ALA A 251 -10.59 -3.97 -5.28
C ALA A 251 -11.03 -4.89 -4.12
N LEU A 252 -10.75 -4.49 -2.87
CA LEU A 252 -11.19 -5.22 -1.69
C LEU A 252 -12.72 -5.21 -1.52
N ILE A 253 -13.35 -4.05 -1.76
CA ILE A 253 -14.81 -3.92 -1.68
C ILE A 253 -15.48 -4.77 -2.77
N ASP A 254 -15.04 -4.66 -4.03
CA ASP A 254 -15.58 -5.44 -5.15
C ASP A 254 -15.46 -6.95 -4.90
N LEU A 255 -14.31 -7.41 -4.39
CA LEU A 255 -14.12 -8.80 -4.02
C LEU A 255 -15.07 -9.24 -2.89
N GLY A 256 -15.24 -8.40 -1.85
CA GLY A 256 -16.16 -8.66 -0.75
C GLY A 256 -17.64 -8.64 -1.14
N GLU A 257 -18.01 -7.90 -2.19
CA GLU A 257 -19.36 -7.93 -2.75
C GLU A 257 -19.62 -9.19 -3.56
N ARG A 258 -18.69 -9.60 -4.43
CA ARG A 258 -18.79 -10.84 -5.21
C ARG A 258 -18.94 -12.06 -4.32
N TYR A 259 -18.08 -12.19 -3.31
CA TYR A 259 -18.04 -13.33 -2.41
C TYR A 259 -19.23 -13.42 -1.43
N ALA A 260 -20.05 -12.37 -1.33
CA ALA A 260 -21.27 -12.38 -0.53
C ALA A 260 -22.53 -12.66 -1.35
N ARG A 261 -22.42 -12.67 -2.69
CA ARG A 261 -23.52 -13.04 -3.60
C ARG A 261 -23.52 -14.54 -3.92
N ASP A 262 -22.38 -15.20 -3.76
CA ASP A 262 -22.18 -16.66 -3.89
C ASP A 262 -22.38 -17.39 -2.55
#